data_AF-A0A552UG38-F1
#
_entry.id   AF-A0A552UG38-F1
#
_cell.length_a   1.000
_cell.length_b   1.000
_cell.length_c   1.000
_cell.angle_alpha   90.00
_cell.angle_beta   90.00
_cell.angle_gamma   90.00
#
_symmetry.space_group_name_H-M   'P 1'
#
loop_
_entity.id
_entity.type
_entity.pdbx_description
1 polymer ?
#
loop_
_entity_poly.entity_id
_entity_poly.type
_entity_poly.pdbx_seq_one_letter_code
_entity_poly.pdbx_strand_id
1 'polypeptide(L)'
;MIINFGSMASGVVALAMALGCYTVSLKVSGERKAVDDLRAAIARDQRGIRVLQAELATRARTPELQRWNDEVLALAAPTAGQFVRDPVQLASFAAPTAPVAAAAPKPDVSYALARVPTAPASPVVKAAYAPKPAAAPAPRVAPAVTANLDLDDSVVTTASLDRVAFR
;
A
#
# COMPACT_ATOMS: atom_id res chain seq x y z
N MET A 1 24.32 -74.22 35.34
CA MET A 1 23.83 -73.29 34.30
C MET A 1 24.85 -72.17 34.17
N ILE A 2 25.85 -72.35 33.32
CA ILE A 2 26.95 -71.38 33.13
C ILE A 2 26.43 -70.35 32.12
N ILE A 3 26.06 -69.17 32.59
CA ILE A 3 25.64 -68.07 31.74
C ILE A 3 26.90 -67.59 31.00
N ASN A 4 26.90 -67.67 29.68
CA ASN A 4 28.01 -67.20 28.84
C ASN A 4 28.10 -65.67 28.93
N PHE A 5 28.87 -65.18 29.90
CA PHE A 5 29.13 -63.75 30.15
C PHE A 5 29.56 -62.99 28.89
N GLY A 6 30.31 -63.64 27.99
CA GLY A 6 30.72 -63.04 26.71
C GLY A 6 29.55 -62.71 25.77
N SER A 7 28.48 -63.51 25.76
CA SER A 7 27.29 -63.25 24.93
C SER A 7 26.37 -62.19 25.54
N MET A 8 26.37 -62.03 26.86
CA MET A 8 25.65 -60.93 27.50
C MET A 8 26.35 -59.59 27.26
N ALA A 9 27.69 -59.58 27.29
CA ALA A 9 28.47 -58.37 27.03
C ALA A 9 28.26 -57.80 25.62
N SER A 10 28.22 -58.64 24.57
CA SER A 10 27.96 -58.19 23.20
C SER A 10 26.55 -57.62 23.02
N GLY A 11 25.55 -58.18 23.72
CA GLY A 11 24.18 -57.69 23.70
C GLY A 11 24.04 -56.27 24.28
N VAL A 12 24.74 -55.99 25.39
CA VAL A 12 24.73 -54.64 26.00
C VAL A 12 25.36 -53.61 25.07
N VAL A 13 26.46 -53.96 24.39
CA VAL A 13 27.11 -53.07 23.40
C VAL A 13 26.19 -52.77 22.21
N ALA A 14 25.51 -53.80 21.69
CA ALA A 14 24.55 -53.62 20.59
C ALA A 14 23.37 -52.72 20.99
N LEU A 15 22.84 -52.91 22.21
CA LEU A 15 21.77 -52.06 22.73
C LEU A 15 22.22 -50.61 22.90
N ALA A 16 23.41 -50.37 23.45
CA ALA A 16 23.95 -49.02 23.60
C ALA A 16 24.14 -48.31 22.25
N MET A 17 24.65 -49.02 21.23
CA MET A 17 24.74 -48.54 19.85
C MET A 17 23.35 -48.20 19.27
N ALA A 18 22.37 -49.07 19.46
CA ALA A 18 21.01 -48.85 18.96
C ALA A 18 20.38 -47.59 19.58
N LEU A 19 20.52 -47.40 20.90
CA LEU A 19 20.07 -46.17 21.56
C LEU A 19 20.83 -44.94 21.07
N GLY A 20 22.16 -45.03 20.90
CA GLY A 20 22.97 -43.95 20.34
C GLY A 20 22.47 -43.51 18.97
N CYS A 21 22.31 -44.46 18.04
CA CYS A 21 21.80 -44.21 16.70
C CYS A 21 20.37 -43.62 16.72
N TYR A 22 19.52 -44.11 17.62
CA TYR A 22 18.15 -43.59 17.79
C TYR A 22 18.15 -42.12 18.22
N THR A 23 18.93 -41.75 19.24
CA THR A 23 19.00 -40.35 19.72
C THR A 23 19.52 -39.39 18.65
N VAL A 24 20.54 -39.80 17.89
CA VAL A 24 21.07 -39.02 16.76
C VAL A 24 19.99 -38.83 15.69
N SER A 25 19.25 -39.90 15.34
CA SER A 25 18.18 -39.83 14.34
C SER A 25 17.06 -38.87 14.76
N LEU A 26 16.65 -38.91 16.04
CA LEU A 26 15.66 -37.96 16.57
C LEU A 26 16.15 -36.52 16.52
N LYS A 27 17.42 -36.28 16.87
CA LYS A 27 18.02 -34.93 16.84
C LYS A 27 18.02 -34.38 15.42
N VAL A 28 18.47 -35.17 14.44
CA VAL A 28 18.45 -34.76 13.02
C VAL A 28 17.02 -34.43 12.56
N SER A 29 16.03 -35.23 12.94
CA SER A 29 14.63 -34.93 12.62
C SER A 29 14.13 -33.64 13.30
N GLY A 30 14.54 -33.39 14.54
CA GLY A 30 14.25 -32.14 15.26
C GLY A 30 14.86 -30.92 14.58
N GLU A 31 16.14 -30.98 14.19
CA GLU A 31 16.82 -29.90 13.47
C GLU A 31 16.20 -29.62 12.10
N ARG A 32 15.84 -30.68 11.35
CA ARG A 32 15.12 -30.51 10.07
C ARG A 32 13.80 -29.78 10.26
N LYS A 33 13.03 -30.16 11.28
CA LYS A 33 11.78 -29.48 11.63
C LYS A 33 12.01 -28.01 11.99
N ALA A 34 13.03 -27.71 12.79
CA ALA A 34 13.36 -26.34 13.17
C ALA A 34 13.73 -25.48 11.95
N VAL A 35 14.49 -26.03 11.01
CA VAL A 35 14.82 -25.36 9.74
C VAL A 35 13.56 -25.08 8.90
N ASP A 36 12.65 -26.05 8.81
CA ASP A 36 11.41 -25.89 8.04
C ASP A 36 10.47 -24.86 8.69
N ASP A 37 10.38 -24.84 10.02
CA ASP A 37 9.61 -23.83 10.77
C ASP A 37 10.18 -22.41 10.55
N LEU A 38 11.52 -22.26 10.54
CA LEU A 38 12.18 -20.99 10.23
C LEU A 38 11.92 -20.54 8.78
N ARG A 39 12.03 -21.46 7.81
CA ARG A 39 11.70 -21.17 6.41
C ARG A 39 10.25 -20.70 6.25
N ALA A 40 9.32 -21.31 6.97
CA ALA A 40 7.92 -20.91 6.97
C ALA A 40 7.71 -19.52 7.61
N ALA A 41 8.48 -19.17 8.65
CA ALA A 41 8.49 -17.82 9.22
C ALA A 41 9.00 -16.78 8.22
N ILE A 42 10.16 -17.03 7.58
CA ILE A 42 10.72 -16.14 6.55
C ILE A 42 9.71 -15.92 5.41
N ALA A 43 9.05 -16.97 4.94
CA ALA A 43 8.05 -16.86 3.88
C ALA A 43 6.83 -16.01 4.32
N ARG A 44 6.44 -16.06 5.59
CA ARG A 44 5.39 -15.19 6.15
C ARG A 44 5.85 -13.74 6.22
N ASP A 45 7.05 -13.49 6.71
CA ASP A 45 7.60 -12.14 6.85
C ASP A 45 7.79 -11.47 5.49
N GLN A 46 8.26 -12.21 4.48
CA GLN A 46 8.35 -11.71 3.10
C GLN A 46 6.98 -11.32 2.53
N ARG A 47 5.91 -12.06 2.86
CA ARG A 47 4.54 -11.65 2.49
C ARG A 47 4.13 -10.37 3.21
N GLY A 48 4.44 -10.26 4.51
CA GLY A 48 4.21 -9.05 5.29
C GLY A 48 4.91 -7.84 4.68
N ILE A 49 6.19 -7.96 4.33
CA ILE A 49 6.97 -6.90 3.66
C ILE A 49 6.29 -6.47 2.36
N ARG A 50 5.84 -7.41 1.52
CA ARG A 50 5.15 -7.06 0.27
C ARG A 50 3.86 -6.29 0.51
N VAL A 51 3.08 -6.65 1.53
CA VAL A 51 1.87 -5.92 1.91
C VAL A 51 2.21 -4.52 2.40
N LEU A 52 3.18 -4.40 3.31
CA LEU A 52 3.64 -3.11 3.83
C LEU A 52 4.17 -2.21 2.71
N GLN A 53 4.91 -2.76 1.75
CA GLN A 53 5.38 -2.03 0.57
C GLN A 53 4.22 -1.54 -0.31
N ALA A 54 3.16 -2.33 -0.48
CA ALA A 54 1.98 -1.91 -1.22
C ALA A 54 1.22 -0.77 -0.51
N GLU A 55 1.11 -0.83 0.82
CA GLU A 55 0.52 0.24 1.63
C GLU A 55 1.36 1.52 1.56
N LEU A 56 2.68 1.41 1.71
CA LEU A 56 3.59 2.54 1.62
C LEU A 56 3.62 3.14 0.22
N ALA A 57 3.64 2.33 -0.84
CA ALA A 57 3.56 2.81 -2.21
C ALA A 57 2.29 3.62 -2.44
N THR A 58 1.16 3.17 -1.88
CA THR A 58 -0.11 3.92 -1.97
C THR A 58 -0.02 5.26 -1.24
N ARG A 59 0.57 5.30 -0.04
CA ARG A 59 0.71 6.55 0.75
C ARG A 59 1.76 7.51 0.18
N ALA A 60 2.85 6.99 -0.35
CA ALA A 60 3.93 7.78 -0.96
C ALA A 60 3.54 8.36 -2.33
N ARG A 61 2.58 7.76 -3.03
CA ARG A 61 2.13 8.22 -4.35
C ARG A 61 1.25 9.46 -4.31
N THR A 62 0.63 9.79 -3.17
CA THR A 62 -0.26 10.97 -3.06
C THR A 62 0.50 12.29 -3.25
N PRO A 63 1.65 12.54 -2.58
CA PRO A 63 2.46 13.73 -2.84
C PRO A 63 2.97 13.83 -4.27
N GLU A 64 3.35 12.71 -4.90
CA GLU A 64 3.83 12.70 -6.29
C GLU A 64 2.72 13.06 -7.28
N LEU A 65 1.50 12.55 -7.08
CA LEU A 65 0.35 12.95 -7.89
C LEU A 65 0.02 14.43 -7.72
N GLN A 66 0.14 14.97 -6.49
CA GLN A 66 -0.04 16.39 -6.23
C GLN A 66 1.02 17.22 -6.97
N ARG A 67 2.29 16.81 -6.90
CA ARG A 67 3.37 17.45 -7.64
C ARG A 67 3.15 17.42 -9.15
N TRP A 68 2.73 16.29 -9.73
CA TRP A 68 2.42 16.21 -11.16
C TRP A 68 1.21 17.04 -11.54
N ASN A 69 0.21 17.13 -10.66
CA ASN A 69 -0.91 18.01 -10.84
C ASN A 69 -0.50 19.47 -10.87
N ASP A 70 0.43 19.86 -10.00
CA ASP A 70 0.90 21.25 -9.88
C ASP A 70 1.92 21.62 -10.98
N GLU A 71 2.75 20.68 -11.43
CA GLU A 71 3.84 20.93 -12.41
C GLU A 71 3.40 20.78 -13.88
N VAL A 72 2.54 19.81 -14.20
CA VAL A 72 2.27 19.42 -15.60
C VAL A 72 0.79 19.40 -15.95
N LEU A 73 -0.04 18.80 -15.09
CA LEU A 73 -1.42 18.48 -15.48
C LEU A 73 -2.42 19.61 -15.22
N ALA A 74 -2.16 20.47 -14.22
CA ALA A 74 -3.02 21.57 -13.80
C ALA A 74 -4.50 21.19 -13.67
N LEU A 75 -4.80 19.98 -13.19
CA LEU A 75 -6.17 19.49 -13.09
C LEU A 75 -6.86 20.20 -11.92
N ALA A 76 -7.92 20.92 -12.25
CA ALA A 76 -8.89 21.43 -11.29
C ALA A 76 -10.17 20.60 -11.40
N ALA A 77 -10.86 20.41 -10.27
CA ALA A 77 -12.17 19.80 -10.30
C ALA A 77 -13.13 20.65 -11.14
N PRO A 78 -13.90 20.05 -12.07
CA PRO A 78 -14.82 20.79 -12.92
C PRO A 78 -15.89 21.50 -12.09
N THR A 79 -16.21 22.73 -12.46
CA THR A 79 -17.20 23.55 -11.74
C THR A 79 -18.62 23.14 -12.14
N ALA A 80 -19.61 23.37 -11.25
CA ALA A 80 -21.00 23.00 -11.48
C ALA A 80 -21.66 23.64 -12.73
N GLY A 81 -21.02 24.67 -13.32
CA GLY A 81 -21.43 25.29 -14.58
C GLY A 81 -20.83 24.64 -15.84
N GLN A 82 -19.81 23.80 -15.69
CA GLN A 82 -19.17 23.05 -16.79
C GLN A 82 -19.89 21.73 -17.11
N PHE A 83 -20.87 21.35 -16.30
CA PHE A 83 -21.73 20.20 -16.56
C PHE A 83 -22.96 20.63 -17.34
N VAL A 84 -23.29 19.87 -18.37
CA VAL A 84 -24.56 19.99 -19.10
C VAL A 84 -25.69 19.54 -18.18
N ARG A 85 -26.70 20.39 -17.98
CA ARG A 85 -27.77 20.15 -17.01
C ARG A 85 -29.03 19.52 -17.60
N ASP A 86 -29.19 19.61 -18.92
CA ASP A 86 -30.40 19.18 -19.61
C ASP A 86 -30.08 18.49 -20.95
N PRO A 87 -30.80 17.42 -21.32
CA PRO A 87 -30.64 16.75 -22.62
C PRO A 87 -30.82 17.67 -23.84
N VAL A 88 -31.64 18.74 -23.77
CA VAL A 88 -31.76 19.70 -24.87
C VAL A 88 -30.48 20.52 -25.01
N GLN A 89 -29.87 20.90 -23.88
CA GLN A 89 -28.56 21.54 -23.86
C GLN A 89 -27.48 20.61 -24.43
N LEU A 90 -27.53 19.30 -24.15
CA LEU A 90 -26.62 18.32 -24.73
C LEU A 90 -26.80 18.20 -26.25
N ALA A 91 -28.05 18.15 -26.72
CA ALA A 91 -28.37 18.06 -28.15
C ALA A 91 -27.85 19.26 -28.95
N SER A 92 -27.78 20.45 -28.35
CA SER A 92 -27.20 21.65 -28.98
C SER A 92 -25.71 21.51 -29.31
N PHE A 93 -24.97 20.68 -28.57
CA PHE A 93 -23.55 20.38 -28.83
C PHE A 93 -23.34 19.27 -29.88
N ALA A 94 -24.38 18.49 -30.19
CA ALA A 94 -24.32 17.40 -31.18
C ALA A 94 -24.65 17.85 -32.61
N ALA A 95 -25.19 19.06 -32.78
CA ALA A 95 -25.58 19.58 -34.09
C ALA A 95 -24.34 19.97 -34.92
N PRO A 96 -24.19 19.48 -36.17
CA PRO A 96 -23.20 20.00 -37.10
C PRO A 96 -23.47 21.49 -37.32
N THR A 97 -22.47 22.33 -37.08
CA THR A 97 -22.53 23.78 -37.24
C THR A 97 -23.20 24.18 -38.56
N ALA A 98 -24.48 24.55 -38.53
CA ALA A 98 -25.07 25.34 -39.60
C ALA A 98 -24.41 26.74 -39.57
N PRO A 99 -24.16 27.38 -40.72
CA PRO A 99 -23.43 28.63 -40.76
C PRO A 99 -24.31 29.75 -40.18
N VAL A 100 -24.18 30.01 -38.88
CA VAL A 100 -24.74 31.21 -38.27
C VAL A 100 -23.77 32.35 -38.54
N ALA A 101 -24.24 33.29 -39.36
CA ALA A 101 -23.65 34.59 -39.54
C ALA A 101 -23.50 35.31 -38.19
N ALA A 102 -22.39 36.06 -38.07
CA ALA A 102 -22.08 37.06 -37.05
C ALA A 102 -21.77 36.58 -35.61
N ALA A 103 -20.48 36.70 -35.29
CA ALA A 103 -19.95 37.19 -34.02
C ALA A 103 -20.43 36.54 -32.71
N ALA A 104 -20.01 35.30 -32.47
CA ALA A 104 -19.78 34.82 -31.11
C ALA A 104 -18.32 34.33 -31.00
N PRO A 105 -17.56 34.73 -29.97
CA PRO A 105 -16.23 34.19 -29.75
C PRO A 105 -16.37 32.69 -29.49
N LYS A 106 -15.90 31.87 -30.43
CA LYS A 106 -15.81 30.43 -30.25
C LYS A 106 -14.84 30.19 -29.08
N PRO A 107 -15.28 29.55 -27.99
CA PRO A 107 -14.34 29.17 -26.94
C PRO A 107 -13.35 28.16 -27.54
N ASP A 108 -12.05 28.45 -27.42
CA ASP A 108 -10.98 27.54 -27.78
C ASP A 108 -10.89 26.43 -26.73
N VAL A 109 -11.88 25.55 -26.73
CA VAL A 109 -11.96 24.40 -25.82
C VAL A 109 -11.85 23.16 -26.67
N SER A 110 -10.68 22.53 -26.60
CA SER A 110 -10.43 21.24 -27.24
C SER A 110 -11.10 20.13 -26.41
N TYR A 111 -12.17 19.54 -26.95
CA TYR A 111 -12.83 18.38 -26.37
C TYR A 111 -12.20 17.09 -26.91
N ALA A 112 -11.71 16.23 -26.01
CA ALA A 112 -11.31 14.87 -26.36
C ALA A 112 -12.56 14.01 -26.56
N LEU A 113 -13.11 13.99 -27.78
CA LEU A 113 -14.21 13.11 -28.16
C LEU A 113 -13.67 11.69 -28.40
N ALA A 114 -13.81 10.81 -27.40
CA ALA A 114 -13.75 9.38 -27.66
C ALA A 114 -14.97 8.98 -28.51
N ARG A 115 -14.75 8.36 -29.66
CA ARG A 115 -15.82 7.97 -30.57
C ARG A 115 -16.71 6.91 -29.92
N VAL A 116 -17.91 7.30 -29.51
CA VAL A 116 -18.95 6.38 -29.02
C VAL A 116 -19.67 5.75 -30.21
N PRO A 117 -19.67 4.42 -30.38
CA PRO A 117 -20.51 3.76 -31.38
C PRO A 117 -22.00 3.91 -30.98
N THR A 118 -22.86 4.18 -31.96
CA THR A 118 -24.30 4.36 -31.78
C THR A 118 -24.93 3.15 -31.08
N ALA A 119 -25.32 3.31 -29.82
CA ALA A 119 -26.11 2.33 -29.09
C ALA A 119 -27.62 2.70 -29.18
N PRO A 120 -28.53 1.71 -29.30
CA PRO A 120 -29.97 1.96 -29.36
C PRO A 120 -30.48 2.60 -28.06
N ALA A 121 -31.55 3.41 -28.19
CA ALA A 121 -32.10 4.23 -27.12
C ALA A 121 -32.49 3.39 -25.88
N SER A 122 -31.86 3.70 -24.74
CA SER A 122 -32.23 3.16 -23.43
C SER A 122 -33.28 4.05 -22.75
N PRO A 123 -34.21 3.48 -21.95
CA PRO A 123 -35.27 4.26 -21.31
C PRO A 123 -34.72 5.26 -20.29
N VAL A 124 -35.30 6.46 -20.28
CA VAL A 124 -34.91 7.58 -19.43
C VAL A 124 -35.25 7.26 -17.97
N VAL A 125 -34.23 7.08 -17.13
CA VAL A 125 -34.36 7.01 -15.67
C VAL A 125 -34.21 8.42 -15.10
N LYS A 126 -35.25 8.91 -14.40
CA LYS A 126 -35.18 10.17 -13.65
C LYS A 126 -34.21 10.01 -12.47
N ALA A 127 -33.07 10.72 -12.51
CA ALA A 127 -32.17 10.83 -11.38
C ALA A 127 -32.79 11.74 -10.30
N ALA A 128 -33.11 11.18 -9.14
CA ALA A 128 -33.52 11.92 -7.95
C ALA A 128 -32.27 12.36 -7.16
N TYR A 129 -31.53 13.33 -7.68
CA TYR A 129 -30.45 13.97 -6.93
C TYR A 129 -30.90 15.32 -6.40
N ALA A 130 -30.96 15.47 -5.08
CA ALA A 130 -31.10 16.76 -4.41
C ALA A 130 -29.69 17.28 -4.07
N PRO A 131 -29.29 18.48 -4.54
CA PRO A 131 -27.98 19.03 -4.22
C PRO A 131 -27.92 19.38 -2.72
N LYS A 132 -26.98 18.77 -2.01
CA LYS A 132 -26.60 19.18 -0.65
C LYS A 132 -25.97 20.58 -0.72
N PRO A 133 -26.37 21.55 0.13
CA PRO A 133 -25.76 22.87 0.15
C PRO A 133 -24.24 22.77 0.36
N ALA A 134 -23.49 23.54 -0.42
CA ALA A 134 -22.04 23.62 -0.28
C ALA A 134 -21.69 24.10 1.13
N ALA A 135 -20.96 23.27 1.88
CA ALA A 135 -20.36 23.70 3.14
C ALA A 135 -19.33 24.80 2.85
N ALA A 136 -19.34 25.85 3.67
CA ALA A 136 -18.38 26.94 3.60
C ALA A 136 -16.93 26.41 3.66
N PRO A 137 -15.97 27.08 2.98
CA PRO A 137 -14.59 26.63 3.00
C PRO A 137 -14.04 26.63 4.42
N ALA A 138 -13.52 25.48 4.87
CA ALA A 138 -12.77 25.41 6.11
C ALA A 138 -11.51 26.29 6.01
N PRO A 139 -11.11 26.99 7.09
CA PRO A 139 -9.93 27.84 7.08
C PRO A 139 -8.69 27.00 6.77
N ARG A 140 -7.90 27.49 5.81
CA ARG A 140 -6.64 26.89 5.37
C ARG A 140 -5.63 27.01 6.53
N VAL A 141 -5.27 25.90 7.16
CA VAL A 141 -4.19 25.88 8.16
C VAL A 141 -2.87 26.13 7.41
N ALA A 142 -2.17 27.20 7.78
CA ALA A 142 -0.86 27.53 7.23
C ALA A 142 0.13 26.38 7.52
N PRO A 143 1.09 26.08 6.61
CA PRO A 143 2.12 25.10 6.91
C PRO A 143 2.91 25.56 8.13
N ALA A 144 3.03 24.68 9.12
CA ALA A 144 3.93 24.89 10.24
C ALA A 144 5.35 25.02 9.68
N VAL A 145 5.96 26.19 9.89
CA VAL A 145 7.39 26.38 9.72
C VAL A 145 8.07 25.39 10.66
N THR A 146 8.74 24.38 10.11
CA THR A 146 9.70 23.59 10.86
C THR A 146 10.87 24.51 11.19
N ALA A 147 10.83 25.12 12.37
CA ALA A 147 12.04 25.65 12.97
C ALA A 147 12.97 24.46 13.17
N ASN A 148 14.09 24.45 12.46
CA ASN A 148 15.17 23.51 12.71
C ASN A 148 15.57 23.66 14.18
N LEU A 149 15.34 22.60 14.96
CA LEU A 149 15.91 22.51 16.30
C LEU A 149 17.39 22.19 16.08
N ASP A 150 18.23 23.22 16.12
CA ASP A 150 19.67 23.04 16.33
C ASP A 150 19.83 22.27 17.65
N LEU A 151 20.17 20.98 17.53
CA LEU A 151 20.52 20.16 18.67
C LEU A 151 21.90 20.64 19.16
N ASP A 152 21.87 21.40 20.25
CA ASP A 152 23.05 21.75 21.02
C ASP A 152 23.71 20.45 21.56
N ASP A 153 24.89 20.15 21.04
CA ASP A 153 25.68 18.93 21.29
C ASP A 153 26.24 18.81 22.74
N SER A 154 25.77 19.64 23.67
CA SER A 154 26.28 19.72 25.04
C SER A 154 25.62 18.77 26.04
N VAL A 155 24.62 17.95 25.64
CA VAL A 155 23.88 17.08 26.58
C VAL A 155 24.37 15.62 26.61
N VAL A 156 25.27 15.19 25.72
CA VAL A 156 25.70 13.78 25.64
C VAL A 156 26.79 13.40 26.68
N THR A 157 27.33 14.35 27.45
CA THR A 157 28.42 14.07 28.41
C THR A 157 27.99 14.25 29.87
N THR A 158 27.09 13.41 30.39
CA THR A 158 26.94 13.22 31.86
C THR A 158 26.43 11.84 32.32
N ALA A 159 26.29 10.83 31.45
CA ALA A 159 25.83 9.50 31.86
C ALA A 159 26.90 8.39 31.70
N SER A 160 28.18 8.75 31.86
CA SER A 160 29.26 7.79 32.05
C SER A 160 29.91 8.09 33.40
N LEU A 161 29.58 7.24 34.39
CA LEU A 161 30.28 6.92 35.63
C LEU A 161 29.24 6.65 36.73
N ASP A 162 28.68 5.45 36.75
CA ASP A 162 28.65 4.77 38.05
C ASP A 162 28.78 3.25 37.91
N ARG A 163 29.75 2.73 38.64
CA ARG A 163 30.01 1.32 38.85
C ARG A 163 28.88 0.78 39.71
N VAL A 164 28.16 -0.22 39.23
CA VAL A 164 27.53 -1.18 40.15
C VAL A 164 27.96 -2.57 39.76
N ALA A 165 28.88 -3.08 40.58
CA ALA A 165 29.19 -4.48 40.71
C ALA A 165 27.90 -5.27 40.94
N PHE A 166 27.71 -6.34 40.18
CA PHE A 166 26.88 -7.44 40.64
C PHE A 166 27.55 -8.78 40.35
N ARG A 167 27.39 -9.62 41.35
CA ARG A 167 28.09 -10.83 41.73
C ARG A 167 27.67 -12.05 40.93
#